data_AF-A0A7Y0S4Y3-F1
#
_entry.id   AF-A0A7Y0S4Y3-F1
#
_cell.length_a   1.000
_cell.length_b   1.000
_cell.length_c   1.000
_cell.angle_alpha   90.00
_cell.angle_beta   90.00
_cell.angle_gamma   90.00
#
_symmetry.space_group_name_H-M   'P 1'
#
loop_
_entity.id
_entity.type
_entity.pdbx_description
1 polymer ?
#
loop_
_entity_poly.entity_id
_entity_poly.type
_entity_poly.pdbx_seq_one_letter_code
_entity_poly.pdbx_strand_id
1 'polypeptide(L)' 'GGAVMKWIDLAAYACSAAWSGKYCITAYAGGIRFVAPIHVGNLVEVSAKVIYTGRSSMHIAIDVQASDPKQMKNRLTTHC' A
#
# COMPACT_ATOMS: atom_id res chain seq x y z
N GLY A 1 0.79 12.91 4.59
CA GLY A 1 -0.10 12.31 3.58
C GLY A 1 0.61 11.95 2.29
N GLY A 2 1.20 12.93 1.58
CA GLY A 2 1.71 12.71 0.21
C GLY A 2 2.75 11.60 0.03
N ALA A 3 3.71 11.45 0.95
CA ALA A 3 4.70 10.37 0.87
C ALA A 3 4.07 8.97 0.96
N VAL A 4 3.06 8.81 1.82
CA VAL A 4 2.33 7.54 2.00
C VAL A 4 1.57 7.18 0.73
N MET A 5 0.88 8.14 0.14
CA MET A 5 0.16 7.96 -1.12
C MET A 5 1.08 7.49 -2.25
N LYS A 6 2.30 8.05 -2.31
CA LYS A 6 3.31 7.62 -3.29
C LYS A 6 3.74 6.16 -3.06
N TRP A 7 3.95 5.74 -1.82
CA TRP A 7 4.33 4.35 -1.54
C TRP A 7 3.20 3.36 -1.83
N ILE A 8 1.95 3.74 -1.54
CA ILE A 8 0.76 2.96 -1.89
C ILE A 8 0.73 2.72 -3.41
N ASP A 9 0.85 3.77 -4.22
CA ASP A 9 0.80 3.64 -5.69
C ASP A 9 1.96 2.78 -6.23
N LEU A 10 3.18 2.98 -5.73
CA LEU A 10 4.33 2.17 -6.11
C LEU A 10 4.17 0.70 -5.74
N ALA A 11 3.61 0.40 -4.56
CA ALA A 11 3.35 -0.97 -4.12
C ALA A 11 2.23 -1.63 -4.94
N ALA A 12 1.16 -0.89 -5.26
CA ALA A 12 0.11 -1.35 -6.17
C ALA A 12 0.66 -1.69 -7.56
N TYR A 13 1.46 -0.79 -8.13
CA TYR A 13 2.07 -1.01 -9.44
C TYR A 13 2.98 -2.23 -9.43
N ALA A 14 3.88 -2.34 -8.43
CA ALA A 14 4.78 -3.48 -8.32
C ALA A 14 4.01 -4.81 -8.19
N CYS A 15 2.97 -4.85 -7.35
CA CYS A 15 2.14 -6.05 -7.15
C CYS A 15 1.37 -6.43 -8.43
N SER A 16 0.72 -5.46 -9.08
CA SER A 16 -0.06 -5.69 -10.30
C SER A 16 0.80 -6.08 -11.51
N ALA A 17 1.97 -5.46 -11.67
CA ALA A 17 2.93 -5.81 -12.72
C ALA A 17 3.53 -7.19 -12.47
N ALA A 18 3.89 -7.51 -11.22
CA ALA A 18 4.40 -8.84 -10.84
C ALA A 18 3.35 -9.95 -11.07
N TRP A 19 2.08 -9.68 -10.76
CA TRP A 19 0.99 -10.63 -10.97
C TRP A 19 0.66 -10.84 -12.46
N SER A 20 0.55 -9.75 -13.23
CA SER A 20 0.10 -9.81 -14.63
C SER A 20 1.22 -10.07 -15.64
N GLY A 21 2.48 -9.86 -15.25
CA GLY A 21 3.64 -9.89 -16.15
C GLY A 21 3.65 -8.77 -17.20
N LYS A 22 2.84 -7.72 -17.01
CA LYS A 22 2.61 -6.64 -17.99
C LYS A 22 2.65 -5.26 -17.36
N TYR A 23 2.78 -4.24 -18.20
CA TYR A 23 2.62 -2.86 -17.79
C TYR A 23 1.18 -2.61 -17.32
N CYS A 24 1.06 -2.08 -16.10
CA CYS A 24 -0.21 -1.79 -15.44
C CYS A 24 -0.31 -0.30 -15.11
N ILE A 25 -1.54 0.21 -15.07
CA ILE A 25 -1.83 1.59 -14.66
C ILE A 25 -2.84 1.61 -13.52
N THR A 26 -2.71 2.60 -12.64
CA THR A 26 -3.67 2.83 -11.56
C THR A 26 -4.92 3.50 -12.13
N ALA A 27 -6.00 2.75 -12.24
CA ALA A 27 -7.29 3.27 -12.74
C ALA A 27 -8.09 4.02 -11.66
N TYR A 28 -7.99 3.57 -10.42
CA TYR A 28 -8.72 4.14 -9.28
C TYR A 28 -7.93 3.90 -7.99
N ALA A 29 -7.88 4.92 -7.13
CA ALA A 29 -7.36 4.83 -5.77
C ALA A 29 -8.36 5.49 -4.82
N GLY A 30 -8.89 4.73 -3.87
CA GLY A 30 -9.89 5.21 -2.93
C GLY A 30 -10.03 4.29 -1.72
N GLY A 31 -10.88 4.65 -0.76
CA GLY A 31 -11.04 3.88 0.48
C GLY A 31 -9.89 4.05 1.49
N ILE A 32 -8.97 5.00 1.24
CA ILE A 32 -7.79 5.23 2.05
C ILE A 32 -8.19 5.85 3.39
N ARG A 33 -7.99 5.09 4.48
CA ARG A 33 -8.23 5.56 5.84
C ARG A 33 -6.92 5.66 6.59
N PHE A 34 -6.51 6.88 6.94
CA PHE A 34 -5.38 7.12 7.82
C PHE A 34 -5.82 6.93 9.27
N VAL A 35 -5.53 5.76 9.84
CA VAL A 35 -5.96 5.36 11.19
C VAL A 35 -5.06 5.99 12.26
N ALA A 36 -3.78 6.21 11.94
CA ALA A 36 -2.82 6.81 12.86
C ALA A 36 -1.79 7.69 12.11
N PRO A 37 -1.10 8.61 12.80
CA PRO A 37 0.00 9.36 12.19
C PRO A 37 1.27 8.50 12.07
N ILE A 38 2.03 8.75 11.00
CA ILE A 38 3.41 8.27 10.82
C ILE A 38 4.35 9.39 11.23
N HIS A 39 5.23 9.13 12.20
CA HIS A 39 6.23 10.10 12.65
C HIS A 39 7.54 9.94 11.88
N VAL A 40 8.32 11.02 11.81
CA VAL A 40 9.67 10.98 11.23
C VAL A 40 10.54 10.04 12.07
N GLY A 41 11.25 9.14 11.39
CA GLY A 41 12.06 8.09 12.04
C GLY A 41 11.32 6.76 12.26
N ASN A 42 10.03 6.68 11.95
CA ASN A 42 9.32 5.39 11.95
C ASN A 42 9.75 4.52 10.76
N LEU A 43 9.88 3.23 11.01
CA LEU A 43 9.92 2.21 9.97
C LEU A 43 8.51 2.10 9.37
N VAL A 44 8.41 2.14 8.04
CA VAL A 44 7.15 2.03 7.32
C VAL A 44 7.18 0.76 6.48
N GLU A 45 6.18 -0.09 6.69
CA GLU A 45 6.00 -1.34 5.97
C GLU A 45 4.75 -1.20 5.09
N VAL A 46 4.89 -1.47 3.79
CA VAL A 46 3.78 -1.39 2.82
C VAL A 46 3.61 -2.76 2.19
N SER A 47 2.49 -3.41 2.49
CA SER A 47 2.13 -4.71 1.95
C SER A 47 1.04 -4.53 0.89
N ALA A 48 1.21 -5.15 -0.27
CA ALA A 48 0.22 -5.12 -1.35
C ALA A 48 -0.16 -6.55 -1.76
N LYS A 49 -1.46 -6.77 -1.98
CA LYS A 49 -1.99 -8.09 -2.34
C LYS A 49 -3.12 -7.95 -3.35
N VAL A 50 -3.06 -8.75 -4.41
CA VAL A 50 -4.19 -8.90 -5.34
C VAL A 50 -5.34 -9.60 -4.61
N ILE A 51 -6.50 -8.94 -4.53
CA ILE A 51 -7.71 -9.47 -3.88
C ILE A 51 -8.78 -9.91 -4.89
N TYR A 52 -8.76 -9.35 -6.09
CA TYR A 52 -9.70 -9.70 -7.15
C TYR A 52 -9.10 -9.39 -8.52
N THR A 53 -9.40 -10.24 -9.50
CA THR A 53 -8.96 -10.08 -10.89
C THR A 53 -10.16 -10.19 -11.83
N GLY A 54 -10.42 -9.14 -12.61
CA GLY A 54 -11.36 -9.16 -13.72
C GLY A 54 -10.70 -9.60 -15.03
N ARG A 55 -11.32 -9.27 -16.17
CA ARG A 55 -10.79 -9.59 -17.50
C ARG A 55 -9.52 -8.79 -17.85
N SER A 56 -9.50 -7.51 -17.50
CA SER A 56 -8.38 -6.59 -17.73
C SER A 56 -8.14 -5.65 -16.55
N SER A 57 -8.76 -5.93 -15.40
CA SER A 57 -8.66 -5.14 -14.17
C SER A 57 -8.19 -6.00 -13.01
N MET A 58 -7.55 -5.35 -12.04
CA MET A 58 -7.11 -5.98 -10.80
C MET A 58 -7.46 -5.05 -9.65
N HIS A 59 -7.91 -5.61 -8.53
CA HIS A 59 -8.08 -4.91 -7.27
C HIS A 59 -6.95 -5.33 -6.35
N ILE A 60 -6.23 -4.35 -5.83
CA ILE A 60 -5.11 -4.54 -4.92
C ILE A 60 -5.52 -3.98 -3.56
N ALA A 61 -5.45 -4.80 -2.52
CA ALA A 61 -5.52 -4.34 -1.14
C ALA A 61 -4.11 -3.94 -0.68
N ILE A 62 -4.02 -2.82 0.03
CA ILE A 62 -2.76 -2.30 0.55
C ILE A 62 -2.88 -1.99 2.03
N ASP A 63 -1.92 -2.54 2.78
CA ASP A 63 -1.73 -2.27 4.20
C ASP A 63 -0.45 -1.49 4.43
N VAL A 64 -0.57 -0.34 5.09
CA VAL A 64 0.57 0.47 5.54
C VAL A 64 0.65 0.38 7.06
N GLN A 65 1.75 -0.16 7.54
CA GLN A 65 2.09 -0.19 8.95
C GLN A 65 3.25 0.75 9.23
N ALA A 66 3.27 1.32 10.43
CA ALA A 66 4.39 2.11 10.90
C ALA A 66 4.75 1.70 12.32
N SER A 67 6.04 1.58 12.59
CA SER A 67 6.59 1.20 13.89
C SER A 67 7.81 2.03 14.25
N ASP A 68 8.06 2.19 15.55
CA ASP A 68 9.35 2.70 16.00
C ASP A 68 10.39 1.59 15.79
N PRO A 69 11.45 1.83 14.98
CA PRO A 69 12.49 0.82 14.73
C PRO A 69 13.20 0.36 16.00
N LYS A 70 13.16 1.14 17.09
CA LYS A 70 13.77 0.79 18.38
C LYS A 70 12.90 -0.13 19.24
N GLN A 71 11.58 -0.15 19.00
CA GLN A 71 10.63 -0.89 19.84
C GLN A 71 9.82 -1.95 19.09
N MET A 72 9.99 -2.11 17.76
CA MET A 72 9.41 -3.20 16.94
C MET A 72 7.92 -3.49 17.25
N LYS A 73 7.15 -2.46 17.59
CA LYS A 73 5.70 -2.54 17.77
C LYS A 73 5.02 -2.04 16.50
N ASN A 74 4.56 -2.97 15.67
CA ASN A 74 3.83 -2.64 14.45
C ASN A 74 2.45 -2.09 14.78
N ARG A 75 2.17 -0.88 14.28
CA ARG A 75 0.85 -0.25 14.34
C ARG A 75 0.29 -0.13 12.94
N LEU A 76 -0.90 -0.70 12.72
CA LEU A 76 -1.64 -0.48 11.48
C LEU A 76 -1.94 1.00 11.34
N THR A 77 -1.54 1.58 10.22
CA THR A 77 -1.58 3.03 10.03
C THR A 77 -2.48 3.42 8.88
N THR A 78 -2.51 2.64 7.80
CA THR A 78 -3.44 2.82 6.67
C THR A 78 -3.86 1.46 6.13
N HIS A 79 -5.12 1.32 5.73
CA HIS A 79 -5.60 0.19 4.93
C HIS A 79 -6.40 0.80 3.77
N CYS A 80 -6.24 0.26 2.55
CA CYS A 80 -7.07 0.59 1.41
C CYS A 80 -7.36 -0.62 0.53
#